data_AF-A0A0U1MW56-F1
#
_entry.id   AF-A0A0U1MW56-F1
#
_cell.length_a   1.000
_cell.length_b   1.000
_cell.length_c   1.000
_cell.angle_alpha   90.00
_cell.angle_beta   90.00
_cell.angle_gamma   90.00
#
_symmetry.space_group_name_H-M   'P 1'
#
loop_
_entity.id
_entity.type
_entity.pdbx_description
1 polymer ?
#
loop_
_entity_poly.entity_id
_entity_poly.type
_entity_poly.pdbx_seq_one_letter_code
_entity_poly.pdbx_strand_id
1 'polypeptide(L)'
;MYFKYNLNNYHSMKVTSFKKNPMGGYFIKGFVNNKKNYKFDAVIISDTNKQFKGDLGYKEDEIGELFREKNANDRLTVDEIIEKEHLDKSEYEAEPPLFFFSGPLE
;
A
#
# COMPACT_ATOMS: atom_id res chain seq x y z
N MET A 1 6.13 1.72 3.36
CA MET A 1 6.63 3.00 2.81
C MET A 1 5.61 4.12 2.91
N TYR A 2 4.45 4.01 2.24
CA TYR A 2 3.41 5.05 2.18
C TYR A 2 3.09 5.76 3.52
N PHE A 3 2.73 5.02 4.58
CA PHE A 3 2.40 5.62 5.87
C PHE A 3 3.54 6.39 6.53
N LYS A 4 4.79 5.96 6.34
CA LYS A 4 5.98 6.61 6.93
C LYS A 4 6.14 8.04 6.41
N TYR A 5 5.85 8.27 5.13
CA TYR A 5 6.03 9.56 4.48
C TYR A 5 4.78 10.44 4.53
N ASN A 6 3.59 9.84 4.61
CA ASN A 6 2.33 10.59 4.57
C ASN A 6 1.69 10.84 5.94
N LEU A 7 2.04 10.10 6.99
CA LEU A 7 1.53 10.32 8.35
C LEU A 7 2.50 11.16 9.19
N ASN A 8 1.94 12.04 10.01
CA ASN A 8 2.58 12.65 11.16
C ASN A 8 2.72 11.63 12.28
N ASN A 9 3.86 11.67 12.98
CA ASN A 9 4.14 10.80 14.13
C ASN A 9 4.02 9.29 13.80
N TYR A 10 4.35 8.89 12.57
CA TYR A 10 4.44 7.46 12.22
C TYR A 10 5.60 6.79 12.96
N HIS A 11 5.34 5.62 13.53
CA HIS A 11 6.34 4.82 14.23
C HIS A 11 6.40 3.40 13.68
N SER A 12 5.25 2.75 13.49
CA SER A 12 5.20 1.35 13.06
C SER A 12 3.89 1.01 12.36
N MET A 13 3.90 -0.14 11.67
CA MET A 13 2.71 -0.74 11.08
C MET A 13 2.72 -2.23 11.41
N LYS A 14 1.56 -2.78 11.76
CA LYS A 14 1.40 -4.22 11.98
C LYS A 14 0.25 -4.73 11.12
N VAL A 15 0.57 -5.69 10.26
CA VAL A 15 -0.43 -6.46 9.50
C VAL A 15 -1.01 -7.53 10.41
N THR A 16 -2.33 -7.64 10.45
CA THR A 16 -3.07 -8.63 11.23
C THR A 16 -3.75 -9.68 10.35
N SER A 17 -4.02 -9.35 9.09
CA SER A 17 -4.61 -10.26 8.12
C SER A 17 -4.07 -9.97 6.73
N PHE A 18 -3.75 -11.02 6.01
CA PHE A 18 -3.37 -10.99 4.61
C PHE A 18 -4.10 -12.14 3.91
N LYS A 19 -5.09 -11.83 3.07
CA LYS A 19 -5.97 -12.82 2.45
C LYS A 19 -6.07 -12.59 0.95
N LYS A 20 -5.82 -13.63 0.17
CA LYS A 20 -6.08 -13.65 -1.27
C LYS A 20 -7.54 -13.96 -1.55
N ASN A 21 -8.18 -13.21 -2.45
CA ASN A 21 -9.52 -13.49 -2.93
C ASN A 21 -9.49 -14.41 -4.15
N PRO A 22 -10.61 -15.06 -4.52
CA PRO A 22 -10.66 -15.96 -5.67
C PRO A 22 -10.32 -15.28 -7.01
N MET A 23 -10.51 -13.96 -7.12
CA MET A 23 -10.17 -13.16 -8.30
C MET A 23 -8.70 -12.70 -8.32
N GLY A 24 -7.85 -13.18 -7.40
CA GLY A 24 -6.44 -12.88 -7.36
C GLY A 24 -6.03 -11.63 -6.59
N GLY A 25 -6.97 -10.80 -6.14
CA GLY A 25 -6.70 -9.62 -5.31
C GLY A 25 -6.34 -9.99 -3.87
N TYR A 26 -5.48 -9.22 -3.24
CA TYR A 26 -5.10 -9.38 -1.84
C TYR A 26 -5.76 -8.32 -0.97
N PHE A 27 -6.38 -8.76 0.12
CA PHE A 27 -6.92 -7.92 1.17
C PHE A 27 -5.98 -7.95 2.38
N ILE A 28 -5.51 -6.76 2.75
CA ILE A 28 -4.61 -6.54 3.86
C ILE A 28 -5.39 -5.80 4.94
N LYS A 29 -5.27 -6.25 6.19
CA LYS A 29 -5.76 -5.50 7.35
C LYS A 29 -4.63 -5.31 8.33
N GLY A 30 -4.65 -4.18 9.03
CA GLY A 30 -3.64 -3.91 10.03
C GLY A 30 -3.96 -2.70 10.86
N PHE A 31 -2.96 -2.26 11.60
CA PHE A 31 -2.99 -0.99 12.30
C PHE A 31 -1.63 -0.32 12.31
N VAL A 32 -1.64 1.01 12.46
CA VAL A 32 -0.42 1.83 12.57
C VAL A 32 -0.15 2.24 14.02
N ASN A 33 1.10 2.60 14.30
CA ASN A 33 1.60 3.10 15.59
C ASN A 33 1.28 2.20 16.79
N ASN A 34 1.19 0.89 16.56
CA ASN A 34 0.79 -0.12 17.53
C ASN A 34 -0.56 0.16 18.24
N LYS A 35 -1.43 0.98 17.64
CA LYS A 35 -2.69 1.44 18.22
C LYS A 35 -3.86 0.70 17.58
N LYS A 36 -4.62 -0.07 18.37
CA LYS A 36 -5.74 -0.89 17.88
C LYS A 36 -6.88 -0.09 17.25
N ASN A 37 -7.02 1.20 17.58
CA ASN A 37 -7.97 2.09 16.95
C ASN A 37 -7.45 2.66 15.63
N TYR A 38 -6.16 2.64 15.34
CA TYR A 38 -5.64 3.14 14.07
C TYR A 38 -5.62 2.02 13.03
N LYS A 39 -6.81 1.52 12.67
CA LYS A 39 -6.97 0.41 11.74
C LYS A 39 -7.00 0.90 10.30
N PHE A 40 -6.41 0.09 9.43
CA PHE A 40 -6.53 0.26 7.98
C PHE A 40 -6.87 -1.07 7.32
N ASP A 41 -7.51 -0.95 6.16
CA ASP A 41 -7.77 -2.02 5.21
C ASP A 41 -7.16 -1.59 3.87
N ALA A 42 -6.42 -2.47 3.20
CA ALA A 42 -5.86 -2.19 1.89
C ALA A 42 -6.18 -3.32 0.90
N VAL A 43 -6.42 -2.97 -0.36
CA VAL A 43 -6.60 -3.93 -1.45
C VAL A 43 -5.43 -3.81 -2.41
N ILE A 44 -4.91 -4.94 -2.87
CA ILE A 44 -3.91 -5.00 -3.94
C ILE A 44 -4.50 -5.86 -5.04
N ILE A 45 -4.69 -5.31 -6.22
CA ILE A 45 -5.16 -6.06 -7.39
C ILE A 45 -4.06 -5.99 -8.45
N SER A 46 -3.51 -7.15 -8.81
CA SER A 46 -2.31 -7.28 -9.65
C SER A 46 -2.48 -6.79 -11.09
N ASP A 47 -3.72 -6.68 -11.55
CA ASP A 47 -4.10 -6.19 -12.88
C ASP A 47 -4.27 -4.66 -12.93
N THR A 48 -4.26 -3.98 -11.79
CA THR A 48 -4.35 -2.53 -11.71
C THR A 48 -3.02 -1.95 -11.21
N ASN A 49 -2.39 -1.08 -12.01
CA ASN A 49 -1.27 -0.23 -11.57
C ASN A 49 -1.70 0.86 -10.58
N LYS A 50 -2.82 0.66 -9.88
CA LYS A 50 -3.44 1.64 -8.98
C LYS A 50 -3.16 1.32 -7.51
N GLN A 51 -1.95 0.87 -7.20
CA GLN A 51 -1.56 0.68 -5.81
C GLN A 51 -1.73 2.00 -5.04
N PHE A 52 -2.63 2.00 -4.05
CA PHE A 52 -2.84 3.06 -3.05
C PHE A 52 -3.56 4.35 -3.48
N LYS A 53 -4.08 4.49 -4.71
CA LYS A 53 -4.89 5.67 -5.15
C LYS A 53 -6.41 5.48 -5.01
N GLY A 54 -6.86 4.57 -4.15
CA GLY A 54 -8.28 4.27 -3.93
C GLY A 54 -8.52 3.01 -3.12
N ASP A 55 -7.48 2.18 -2.97
CA ASP A 55 -7.57 0.88 -2.34
C ASP A 55 -7.22 0.88 -0.85
N LEU A 56 -7.16 2.05 -0.20
CA LEU A 56 -6.81 2.19 1.22
C LEU A 56 -8.00 2.75 2.02
N GLY A 57 -8.64 1.89 2.81
CA GLY A 57 -9.69 2.24 3.76
C GLY A 57 -9.12 2.51 5.16
N TYR A 58 -9.60 3.57 5.79
CA TYR A 58 -9.32 3.91 7.19
C TYR A 58 -10.42 4.86 7.68
N LYS A 59 -10.55 5.06 8.99
CA LYS A 59 -11.46 6.08 9.52
C LYS A 59 -10.81 7.46 9.57
N GLU A 60 -11.54 8.48 9.15
CA GLU A 60 -11.05 9.86 9.09
C GLU A 60 -10.70 10.41 10.47
N ASP A 61 -11.54 10.16 11.47
CA ASP A 61 -11.37 10.56 12.87
C ASP A 61 -10.23 9.80 13.60
N GLU A 62 -9.63 8.79 12.96
CA GLU A 62 -8.53 7.99 13.51
C GLU A 62 -7.23 8.22 12.73
N ILE A 63 -7.03 7.49 11.62
CA ILE A 63 -5.80 7.64 10.81
C ILE A 63 -5.89 8.89 9.94
N GLY A 64 -7.08 9.29 9.49
CA GLY A 64 -7.28 10.49 8.66
C GLY A 64 -6.69 11.75 9.28
N GLU A 65 -6.82 11.87 10.60
CA GLU A 65 -6.25 12.97 11.38
C GLU A 65 -4.72 12.98 11.43
N LEU A 66 -4.07 11.84 11.20
CA LEU A 66 -2.62 11.73 11.20
C LEU A 66 -1.99 12.11 9.86
N PHE A 67 -2.76 12.18 8.76
CA PHE A 67 -2.18 12.54 7.47
C PHE A 67 -1.65 13.97 7.47
N ARG A 68 -0.45 14.16 6.90
CA ARG A 68 0.16 15.47 6.66
C ARG A 68 -0.73 16.31 5.76
N GLU A 69 -1.14 15.72 4.63
CA GLU A 69 -2.05 16.31 3.68
C GLU A 69 -3.44 15.67 3.79
N LYS A 70 -4.46 16.51 4.05
CA LYS A 70 -5.84 16.05 4.22
C LYS A 70 -6.42 15.54 2.90
N ASN A 71 -6.19 16.28 1.83
CA ASN A 71 -6.59 15.89 0.49
C ASN A 71 -5.71 14.72 0.00
N ALA A 72 -6.35 13.66 -0.48
CA ALA A 72 -5.64 12.45 -0.93
C ALA A 72 -4.76 12.69 -2.16
N ASN A 73 -5.10 13.65 -3.02
CA ASN A 73 -4.33 13.97 -4.22
C ASN A 73 -3.00 14.66 -3.93
N ASP A 74 -2.87 15.29 -2.77
CA ASP A 74 -1.67 16.02 -2.36
C ASP A 74 -0.69 15.10 -1.58
N ARG A 75 -1.10 13.86 -1.29
CA ARG A 75 -0.26 12.87 -0.61
C ARG A 75 0.72 12.25 -1.57
N LEU A 76 1.95 12.04 -1.08
CA LEU A 76 3.01 11.40 -1.85
C LEU A 76 2.63 9.96 -2.21
N THR A 77 2.73 9.66 -3.49
CA THR A 77 2.64 8.30 -4.03
C THR A 77 3.91 7.50 -3.73
N VAL A 78 3.81 6.18 -3.87
CA VAL A 78 4.95 5.28 -3.69
C VAL A 78 6.07 5.60 -4.67
N ASP A 79 5.74 5.87 -5.93
CA ASP A 79 6.71 6.22 -6.98
C ASP A 79 7.42 7.55 -6.69
N GLU A 80 6.69 8.59 -6.30
CA GLU A 80 7.29 9.87 -5.91
C GLU A 80 8.23 9.73 -4.70
N ILE A 81 7.90 8.84 -3.75
CA ILE A 81 8.77 8.56 -2.61
C ILE A 81 10.05 7.84 -3.09
N ILE A 82 9.93 6.83 -3.96
CA ILE A 82 11.08 6.10 -4.51
C ILE A 82 12.02 7.05 -5.25
N GLU A 83 11.47 7.90 -6.11
CA GLU A 83 12.24 8.89 -6.88
C GLU A 83 12.94 9.89 -5.97
N LYS A 84 12.21 10.46 -5.01
CA LYS A 84 12.75 11.46 -4.07
C LYS A 84 13.86 10.91 -3.18
N GLU A 85 13.76 9.65 -2.77
CA GLU A 85 14.73 8.98 -1.90
C GLU A 85 15.83 8.27 -2.69
N HIS A 86 15.81 8.37 -4.03
CA HIS A 86 16.75 7.68 -4.93
C HIS A 86 16.85 6.17 -4.68
N LEU A 87 15.70 5.54 -4.40
CA LEU A 87 15.61 4.10 -4.16
C LEU A 87 15.55 3.33 -5.47
N ASP A 88 16.07 2.10 -5.46
CA ASP A 88 15.89 1.19 -6.60
C ASP A 88 14.45 0.69 -6.63
N LYS A 89 13.71 1.08 -7.67
CA LYS A 89 12.30 0.71 -7.85
C LYS A 89 12.09 -0.80 -7.92
N SER A 90 13.06 -1.54 -8.47
CA SER A 90 12.97 -2.98 -8.66
C SER A 90 12.87 -3.76 -7.34
N GLU A 91 13.38 -3.21 -6.24
CA GLU A 91 13.22 -3.81 -4.90
C GLU A 91 11.78 -3.72 -4.35
N TYR A 92 10.96 -2.84 -4.91
CA TYR A 92 9.61 -2.55 -4.45
C TYR A 92 8.52 -2.95 -5.44
N GLU A 93 8.89 -3.27 -6.69
CA GLU A 93 8.00 -3.87 -7.66
C GLU A 93 7.97 -5.39 -7.47
N ALA A 94 6.77 -5.97 -7.45
CA ALA A 94 6.65 -7.42 -7.43
C ALA A 94 6.90 -7.95 -8.84
N GLU A 95 7.94 -8.77 -9.02
CA GLU A 95 8.12 -9.48 -10.28
C GLU A 95 6.87 -10.34 -10.55
N PRO A 96 6.31 -10.30 -11.78
CA PRO A 96 5.22 -11.19 -12.13
C PRO A 96 5.71 -12.64 -11.99
N PRO A 97 4.93 -13.53 -11.38
CA PRO A 97 5.36 -14.91 -11.20
C PRO A 97 5.69 -15.56 -12.56
N LEU A 98 6.80 -16.32 -12.59
CA LEU A 98 7.37 -16.97 -13.79
C LEU A 98 6.36 -17.76 -14.66
N PHE A 99 5.22 -18.16 -14.10
CA PHE A 99 4.14 -18.86 -14.82
C PHE A 99 3.41 -18.00 -15.88
N PHE A 100 3.67 -16.69 -15.96
CA PHE A 100 3.19 -15.85 -17.06
C PHE A 100 4.02 -16.01 -18.35
N PHE A 101 5.24 -16.55 -18.27
CA PHE A 101 6.11 -16.76 -19.43
C PHE A 101 6.02 -18.17 -20.04
N SER A 102 5.18 -19.05 -19.51
CA SER A 102 4.93 -20.38 -20.10
C SER A 102 3.83 -20.35 -21.17
N GLY A 103 3.93 -19.41 -22.12
CA GLY A 103 3.37 -19.61 -23.46
C GLY A 103 4.37 -20.43 -24.29
N PRO A 104 3.93 -21.24 -25.28
CA PRO A 104 4.87 -21.98 -26.10
C PRO A 104 5.79 -21.01 -26.84
N LEU A 105 7.09 -21.21 -26.70
CA LEU A 105 8.08 -20.72 -27.67
C LEU A 105 7.84 -21.53 -28.96
N GLU A 106 7.02 -20.99 -29.86
CA GLU A 106 7.06 -21.39 -31.27
C GLU A 106 8.26 -20.74 -31.97
#